data_AF-A0A6P0SKD1-F1
#
_entry.id   AF-A0A6P0SKD1-F1
#
_cell.length_a   1.000
_cell.length_b   1.000
_cell.length_c   1.000
_cell.angle_alpha   90.00
_cell.angle_beta   90.00
_cell.angle_gamma   90.00
#
_symmetry.space_group_name_H-M   'P 1'
#
loop_
_entity.id
_entity.type
_entity.pdbx_description
1 polymer ?
#
loop_
_entity_poly.entity_id
_entity_poly.type
_entity_poly.pdbx_seq_one_letter_code
_entity_poly.pdbx_strand_id
1 'polypeptide(L)'
;MNKPIEQFKTDVQEELENFIESNPEPRELKRALAIRMLIQGFKVTKIKKILGVSAAFVSKGKVRFALEGIEGLKLKHKGSKGYLNQSDRISIIEWLRSQNQID
;
A
#
# COMPACT_ATOMS: atom_id res chain seq x y z
N MET A 1 12.15 25.78 -18.64
CA MET A 1 10.90 25.67 -19.42
C MET A 1 9.84 25.07 -18.53
N ASN A 2 8.79 25.81 -18.17
CA ASN A 2 7.67 25.24 -17.40
C ASN A 2 6.79 24.41 -18.33
N LYS A 3 6.57 23.15 -17.98
CA LYS A 3 5.62 22.28 -18.68
C LYS A 3 4.19 22.87 -18.52
N PRO A 4 3.32 22.76 -19.54
CA PRO A 4 1.91 23.14 -19.42
C PRO A 4 1.20 22.37 -18.30
N ILE A 5 0.23 22.98 -17.62
CA ILE A 5 -0.52 22.40 -16.49
C ILE A 5 -1.17 21.05 -16.85
N GLU A 6 -1.69 20.93 -18.08
CA GLU A 6 -2.30 19.69 -18.55
C GLU A 6 -1.26 18.58 -18.75
N GLN A 7 -0.06 18.91 -19.24
CA GLN A 7 1.03 17.93 -19.34
C GLN A 7 1.45 17.43 -17.96
N PHE A 8 1.51 18.32 -16.96
CA PHE A 8 1.85 17.95 -15.59
C PHE A 8 0.82 16.99 -14.97
N LYS A 9 -0.48 17.20 -15.22
CA LYS A 9 -1.53 16.27 -14.75
C LYS A 9 -1.39 14.89 -15.37
N THR A 10 -1.08 14.83 -16.67
CA THR A 10 -0.86 13.57 -17.40
C THR A 10 0.34 12.82 -16.84
N ASP A 11 1.48 13.50 -16.63
CA ASP A 11 2.70 12.91 -16.10
C ASP A 11 2.47 12.28 -14.70
N VAL A 12 1.76 12.99 -13.81
CA VAL A 12 1.42 12.48 -12.46
C VAL A 12 0.48 11.27 -12.50
N GLN A 13 -0.46 11.25 -13.45
CA GLN A 13 -1.39 10.13 -13.61
C GLN A 13 -0.66 8.90 -14.16
N GLU A 14 0.26 9.07 -15.10
CA GLU A 14 1.09 7.99 -15.63
C GLU A 14 2.00 7.39 -14.55
N GLU A 15 2.67 8.21 -13.74
CA GLU A 15 3.48 7.72 -12.60
C GLU A 15 2.65 6.90 -11.60
N LEU A 16 1.41 7.32 -11.34
CA LEU A 16 0.50 6.61 -10.44
C LEU A 16 0.08 5.24 -11.00
N GLU A 17 -0.27 5.17 -12.28
CA GLU A 17 -0.61 3.88 -12.90
C GLU A 17 0.60 2.96 -12.99
N ASN A 18 1.78 3.46 -13.39
CA ASN A 18 3.03 2.70 -13.39
C ASN A 18 3.35 2.13 -11.99
N PHE A 19 3.12 2.91 -10.93
CA PHE A 19 3.30 2.44 -9.56
C PHE A 19 2.29 1.35 -9.19
N ILE A 20 1.03 1.45 -9.62
CA ILE A 20 0.01 0.42 -9.39
C ILE A 20 0.36 -0.88 -10.12
N GLU A 21 0.75 -0.78 -11.39
CA GLU A 21 1.11 -1.91 -12.26
C GLU A 21 2.37 -2.64 -11.78
N SER A 22 3.28 -1.93 -11.11
CA SER A 22 4.45 -2.55 -10.48
C SER A 22 4.12 -3.51 -9.33
N ASN A 23 2.85 -3.59 -8.93
CA ASN A 23 2.31 -4.45 -7.87
C ASN A 23 3.10 -4.31 -6.54
N PRO A 24 3.13 -3.12 -5.93
CA PRO A 24 3.89 -2.84 -4.72
C PRO A 24 3.27 -3.53 -3.50
N GLU A 25 3.90 -3.35 -2.33
CA GLU A 25 3.41 -3.92 -1.08
C GLU A 25 1.91 -3.59 -0.85
N PRO A 26 1.10 -4.53 -0.32
CA PRO A 26 -0.36 -4.39 -0.34
C PRO A 26 -0.93 -3.07 0.25
N ARG A 27 -0.27 -2.47 1.24
CA ARG A 27 -0.69 -1.18 1.82
C ARG A 27 -0.36 -0.02 0.89
N GLU A 28 0.78 -0.06 0.22
CA GLU A 28 1.18 0.92 -0.79
C GLU A 28 0.22 0.86 -1.99
N LEU A 29 -0.08 -0.35 -2.47
CA LEU A 29 -1.04 -0.59 -3.55
C LEU A 29 -2.44 -0.04 -3.17
N LYS A 30 -2.93 -0.33 -1.96
CA LYS A 30 -4.22 0.21 -1.50
C LYS A 30 -4.23 1.74 -1.40
N ARG A 31 -3.13 2.38 -1.04
CA ARG A 31 -3.03 3.84 -1.04
C ARG A 31 -3.10 4.38 -2.47
N ALA A 32 -2.34 3.80 -3.39
CA ALA A 32 -2.34 4.20 -4.79
C ALA A 32 -3.72 4.05 -5.44
N LEU A 33 -4.39 2.92 -5.22
CA LEU A 33 -5.76 2.69 -5.67
C LEU A 33 -6.74 3.71 -5.07
N ALA A 34 -6.58 4.07 -3.79
CA ALA A 34 -7.42 5.10 -3.18
C ALA A 34 -7.22 6.47 -3.83
N ILE A 35 -5.98 6.85 -4.18
CA ILE A 35 -5.70 8.09 -4.92
C ILE A 35 -6.32 8.04 -6.31
N ARG A 36 -6.13 6.95 -7.06
CA ARG A 36 -6.72 6.78 -8.39
C ARG A 36 -8.24 6.95 -8.36
N MET A 37 -8.90 6.34 -7.39
CA MET A 37 -10.36 6.47 -7.21
C MET A 37 -10.77 7.90 -6.83
N LEU A 38 -9.99 8.62 -6.02
CA LEU A 38 -10.25 10.03 -5.71
C LEU A 38 -10.15 10.91 -6.95
N ILE A 39 -9.14 10.70 -7.80
CA ILE A 39 -8.96 11.40 -9.08
C ILE A 39 -10.16 11.13 -10.00
N GLN A 40 -10.66 9.90 -10.03
CA GLN A 40 -11.89 9.50 -10.74
C GLN A 40 -13.18 10.04 -10.10
N GLY A 41 -13.10 10.85 -9.04
CA GLY A 41 -14.26 11.49 -8.40
C GLY A 41 -15.03 10.63 -7.41
N PHE A 42 -14.49 9.47 -6.99
CA PHE A 42 -15.15 8.64 -6.00
C PHE A 42 -15.13 9.30 -4.61
N LYS A 43 -16.27 9.23 -3.91
CA LYS A 43 -16.36 9.67 -2.51
C LYS A 43 -15.60 8.72 -1.59
N VAL A 44 -14.94 9.27 -0.56
CA VAL A 44 -14.21 8.51 0.48
C VAL A 44 -15.07 7.41 1.11
N THR A 45 -16.36 7.66 1.29
CA THR A 45 -17.34 6.68 1.82
C THR A 45 -17.52 5.45 0.94
N LYS A 46 -17.34 5.57 -0.38
CA LYS A 46 -17.37 4.45 -1.33
C LYS A 46 -16.02 3.74 -1.38
N ILE A 47 -14.92 4.51 -1.43
CA ILE A 47 -13.54 3.98 -1.45
C ILE A 47 -13.27 3.08 -0.22
N LYS A 48 -13.64 3.54 0.98
CA LYS A 48 -13.41 2.79 2.22
C LYS A 48 -14.06 1.40 2.19
N LYS A 49 -15.25 1.29 1.56
CA LYS A 49 -16.00 0.04 1.44
C LYS A 49 -15.34 -0.89 0.41
N ILE A 50 -14.98 -0.35 -0.76
CA ILE A 50 -14.37 -1.14 -1.85
C ILE A 50 -13.00 -1.69 -1.45
N LEU A 51 -12.15 -0.89 -0.79
CA LEU A 51 -10.79 -1.29 -0.44
C LEU A 51 -10.66 -1.94 0.95
N GLY A 52 -11.75 -1.94 1.74
CA GLY A 52 -11.75 -2.44 3.11
C GLY A 52 -10.77 -1.69 4.01
N VAL A 53 -10.78 -0.35 3.97
CA VAL A 53 -9.88 0.52 4.76
C VAL A 53 -10.67 1.57 5.52
N SER A 54 -10.02 2.29 6.44
CA SER A 54 -10.66 3.40 7.16
C SER A 54 -10.69 4.69 6.32
N ALA A 55 -11.60 5.62 6.67
CA ALA A 55 -11.60 6.95 6.04
C ALA A 55 -10.29 7.71 6.32
N ALA A 56 -9.73 7.57 7.54
CA ALA A 56 -8.45 8.17 7.90
C ALA A 56 -7.29 7.64 7.06
N PHE A 57 -7.32 6.36 6.66
CA PHE A 57 -6.33 5.78 5.73
C PHE A 57 -6.35 6.51 4.38
N VAL A 58 -7.55 6.72 3.81
CA VAL A 58 -7.73 7.44 2.55
C VAL A 58 -7.30 8.90 2.68
N SER A 59 -7.76 9.61 3.71
CA SER A 59 -7.42 11.03 3.91
C SER A 59 -5.92 11.24 4.13
N LYS A 60 -5.25 10.40 4.96
CA LYS A 60 -3.80 10.49 5.16
C LYS A 60 -3.03 10.17 3.88
N GLY A 61 -3.48 9.18 3.10
CA GLY A 61 -2.91 8.86 1.79
C GLY A 61 -3.00 10.05 0.84
N LYS A 62 -4.18 10.69 0.75
CA LYS A 62 -4.39 11.91 -0.06
C LYS A 62 -3.41 13.02 0.31
N VAL A 63 -3.30 13.34 1.60
CA VAL A 63 -2.40 14.40 2.08
C VAL A 63 -0.95 14.09 1.73
N ARG A 64 -0.48 12.86 1.95
CA ARG A 64 0.90 12.47 1.63
C ARG A 64 1.18 12.51 0.13
N PHE A 65 0.27 12.01 -0.69
CA PHE A 65 0.41 12.07 -2.14
C PHE A 65 0.50 13.50 -2.66
N ALA A 66 -0.34 14.40 -2.14
CA ALA A 66 -0.31 15.80 -2.53
C ALA A 66 1.01 16.52 -2.17
N LEU A 67 1.71 16.06 -1.13
CA LEU A 67 2.97 16.66 -0.66
C LEU A 67 4.22 16.00 -1.25
N GLU A 68 4.21 14.67 -1.39
CA GLU A 68 5.41 13.86 -1.66
C GLU A 68 5.27 13.02 -2.95
N GLY A 69 4.15 13.11 -3.68
CA GLY A 69 3.88 12.28 -4.85
C GLY A 69 3.85 10.79 -4.51
N ILE A 70 4.43 9.95 -5.40
CA ILE A 70 4.52 8.49 -5.22
C ILE A 70 5.30 8.11 -3.95
N GLU A 71 6.33 8.87 -3.57
CA GLU A 71 7.09 8.61 -2.34
C GLU A 71 6.22 8.69 -1.08
N GLY A 72 5.19 9.56 -1.09
CA GLY A 72 4.22 9.66 0.00
C GLY A 72 3.34 8.42 0.18
N LEU A 73 3.24 7.58 -0.85
CA LEU A 73 2.48 6.33 -0.82
C LEU A 73 3.29 5.18 -0.24
N LYS A 74 4.62 5.23 -0.36
CA LYS A 74 5.54 4.18 0.09
C LYS A 74 5.59 4.06 1.61
N LEU A 75 5.88 2.87 2.10
CA LEU A 75 6.12 2.61 3.51
C LEU A 75 7.51 3.12 3.89
N LYS A 76 7.55 4.15 4.74
CA LYS A 76 8.82 4.67 5.29
C LYS A 76 9.52 3.67 6.22
N HIS A 77 8.78 2.72 6.80
CA HIS A 77 9.31 1.68 7.69
C HIS A 77 8.85 0.30 7.21
N LYS A 78 9.80 -0.59 6.87
CA LYS A 78 9.54 -1.93 6.31
C LYS A 78 9.22 -3.02 7.34
N GLY A 79 9.06 -2.63 8.61
CA GLY A 79 8.87 -3.54 9.73
C GLY A 79 10.21 -3.95 10.36
N SER A 80 10.15 -4.66 11.48
CA SER A 80 11.34 -5.24 12.10
C SER A 80 11.75 -6.52 11.37
N LYS A 81 13.06 -6.82 11.35
CA LYS A 81 13.54 -8.14 10.95
C LYS A 81 12.99 -9.15 11.96
N GLY A 82 12.32 -10.20 11.49
CA GLY A 82 11.87 -11.30 12.35
C GLY A 82 13.06 -12.00 12.97
N TYR A 83 12.95 -12.39 14.24
CA TYR A 83 14.02 -13.11 14.96
C TYR A 83 14.30 -14.49 14.36
N LEU A 84 13.27 -15.11 13.78
CA LEU A 84 13.34 -16.45 13.22
C LEU A 84 13.55 -16.38 11.72
N ASN A 85 14.59 -17.06 11.24
CA ASN A 85 14.73 -17.35 9.82
C ASN A 85 13.77 -18.48 9.41
N GLN A 86 13.79 -18.87 8.13
CA GLN A 86 12.88 -19.89 7.61
C GLN A 86 13.11 -21.27 8.26
N SER A 87 14.36 -21.67 8.49
CA SER A 87 14.66 -22.94 9.18
C SER A 87 14.19 -22.91 10.62
N ASP A 88 14.39 -21.81 11.36
CA ASP A 88 13.95 -21.71 12.75
C ASP A 88 12.42 -21.80 12.85
N ARG A 89 11.71 -21.19 11.90
CA ARG A 89 10.25 -21.31 11.80
C ARG A 89 9.81 -22.75 11.56
N ILE A 90 10.47 -23.47 10.66
CA ILE A 90 10.15 -24.87 10.36
C ILE A 90 10.39 -25.73 11.63
N SER A 91 11.55 -25.60 12.27
CA SER A 91 11.86 -26.35 13.49
C SER A 91 10.85 -26.11 14.61
N ILE A 92 10.41 -24.86 14.81
CA ILE A 92 9.39 -24.53 15.80
C ILE A 92 8.02 -25.11 15.42
N ILE A 93 7.63 -25.06 14.16
CA ILE A 93 6.36 -25.66 13.69
C ILE A 93 6.38 -27.18 13.89
N GLU A 94 7.49 -27.85 13.59
CA GLU A 94 7.65 -29.29 13.79
C GLU A 94 7.60 -29.65 15.29
N TRP A 95 8.28 -28.89 16.13
CA TRP A 95 8.21 -29.06 17.58
C TRP A 95 6.78 -28.87 18.10
N LEU A 96 6.07 -27.81 17.68
CA LEU A 96 4.67 -27.59 18.09
C LEU A 96 3.74 -28.72 17.64
N ARG A 97 3.99 -29.31 16.47
CA ARG A 97 3.23 -30.48 15.99
C ARG A 97 3.50 -31.73 16.82
N SER A 98 4.74 -31.94 17.26
CA SER A 98 5.09 -33.09 18.11
C SER A 98 4.50 -32.99 19.52
N GLN A 99 4.30 -31.76 20.04
CA GLN A 99 3.67 -31.55 21.35
C GLN A 99 2.13 -31.68 21.34
N ASN A 100 1.50 -31.51 20.18
CA ASN A 100 0.03 -31.63 20.03
C ASN A 100 -0.42 -33.02 19.56
N GLN A 101 0.46 -34.02 19.53
CA GLN A 101 0.04 -35.42 19.48
C GLN A 101 -0.52 -35.79 20.85
N ILE A 102 -1.82 -35.52 21.02
CA ILE A 102 -2.64 -36.16 22.05
C ILE A 102 -2.98 -37.53 21.46
N ASP A 103 -2.36 -38.59 22.00
CA ASP A 103 -2.88 -39.96 21.90
C ASP A 103 -4.16 -40.12 22.75
#